data_AF-A0A4Y9QMR8-F1
#
_entry.id   AF-A0A4Y9QMR8-F1
#
_cell.length_a   1.000
_cell.length_b   1.000
_cell.length_c   1.000
_cell.angle_alpha   90.00
_cell.angle_beta   90.00
_cell.angle_gamma   90.00
#
_symmetry.space_group_name_H-M   'P 1'
#
loop_
_entity.id
_entity.type
_entity.pdbx_description
1 polymer ?
#
loop_
_entity_poly.entity_id
_entity_poly.type
_entity_poly.pdbx_seq_one_letter_code
_entity_poly.pdbx_strand_id
1 'polypeptide(L)'
;MKHFFLKLRAHWRRIQRGTSVATRSIRHADALDTLLDAANPFAKWSLRARWMAGLARWLRGTPDGARKLLDRLDERRDLRRAVRTTLQKTLREAIGPDLFSNAGLPHEPAVMGELLQRFGNALLPSAPDQRQLSALVAMMFPTPASTRWLVDLDAATLERLWKLCADDGIAHGLLQQADEALHYLASMVIAVGVSPEFQQRLTPRLAIQATPFMALRRELEKYLLVSTHNDHALRSVRMLIAVCQAQTDRIYAHLDEHGVSIGLVYRAERMRAQLARMSKLLDLRVAMVEDGVAPRALTLLADLSDTTQHRTTVSGLLRRSFALLARKMVERHGEHVEAQSVHGAPEYRRMLGAGARAGVPLVLAALVAMLMPAEGGRFLDGVAAAAGFTAVFA
;
A
#
# COMPACT_ATOMS: atom_id res chain seq x y z
N MET A 1 23.51 -27.00 44.91
CA MET A 1 23.22 -26.66 43.49
C MET A 1 22.63 -25.26 43.25
N LYS A 2 21.82 -24.66 44.14
CA LYS A 2 21.26 -23.29 43.93
C LYS A 2 22.28 -22.13 43.93
N HIS A 3 23.37 -22.22 44.70
CA HIS A 3 24.37 -21.15 44.79
C HIS A 3 25.22 -20.97 43.51
N PHE A 4 25.41 -22.05 42.74
CA PHE A 4 26.21 -22.00 41.51
C PHE A 4 25.46 -21.27 40.39
N PHE A 5 24.15 -21.51 40.26
CA PHE A 5 23.28 -20.84 39.28
C PHE A 5 23.13 -19.34 39.55
N LEU A 6 23.10 -18.91 40.82
CA LEU A 6 23.03 -17.49 41.19
C LEU A 6 24.35 -16.75 40.88
N LYS A 7 25.51 -17.37 41.14
CA LYS A 7 26.82 -16.82 40.76
C LYS A 7 26.98 -16.77 39.23
N LEU A 8 26.54 -17.79 38.51
CA LEU A 8 26.58 -17.81 37.05
C LEU A 8 25.71 -16.69 36.45
N ARG A 9 24.51 -16.45 37.01
CA ARG A 9 23.60 -15.40 36.55
C ARG A 9 24.04 -13.99 36.93
N ALA A 10 24.82 -13.83 38.00
CA ALA A 10 25.46 -12.56 38.37
C ALA A 10 26.70 -12.27 37.50
N HIS A 11 27.47 -13.30 37.18
CA HIS A 11 28.63 -13.21 36.27
C HIS A 11 28.19 -12.93 34.82
N TRP A 12 27.08 -13.53 34.38
CA TRP A 12 26.48 -13.28 33.07
C TRP A 12 25.92 -11.84 32.96
N ARG A 13 25.35 -11.31 34.05
CA ARG A 13 24.90 -9.90 34.12
C ARG A 13 26.05 -8.89 34.14
N ARG A 14 27.23 -9.25 34.67
CA ARG A 14 28.44 -8.40 34.58
C ARG A 14 29.06 -8.41 33.18
N ILE A 15 29.05 -9.55 32.49
CA ILE A 15 29.52 -9.64 31.09
C ILE A 15 28.59 -8.87 30.14
N GLN A 16 27.28 -8.82 30.40
CA GLN A 16 26.33 -8.02 29.60
C GLN A 16 26.38 -6.51 29.88
N ARG A 17 26.99 -6.05 30.99
CA ARG A 17 27.03 -4.63 31.37
C ARG A 17 28.42 -3.99 31.26
N GLY A 18 29.40 -4.67 30.69
CA GLY A 18 30.80 -4.21 30.65
C GLY A 18 31.38 -3.88 29.27
N THR A 19 30.67 -4.09 28.16
CA THR A 19 31.28 -4.04 26.80
C THR A 19 30.35 -3.49 25.70
N SER A 20 29.46 -2.53 25.98
CA SER A 20 28.32 -2.31 25.07
C SER A 20 28.13 -0.92 24.44
N VAL A 21 29.06 0.02 24.57
CA VAL A 21 28.94 1.31 23.85
C VAL A 21 30.11 1.53 22.91
N ALA A 22 31.35 1.50 23.39
CA ALA A 22 32.54 1.73 22.56
C ALA A 22 32.73 0.67 21.47
N THR A 23 32.60 -0.62 21.80
CA THR A 23 32.77 -1.72 20.82
C THR A 23 31.62 -1.79 19.82
N ARG A 24 30.42 -1.34 20.21
CA ARG A 24 29.27 -1.21 19.31
C ARG A 24 29.45 0.00 18.40
N SER A 25 29.88 1.15 18.92
CA SER A 25 30.11 2.37 18.13
C SER A 25 31.22 2.19 17.10
N ILE A 26 32.30 1.48 17.44
CA ILE A 26 33.41 1.19 16.50
C ILE A 26 32.90 0.32 15.33
N ARG A 27 32.20 -0.79 15.60
CA ARG A 27 31.60 -1.62 14.53
C ARG A 27 30.59 -0.87 13.66
N HIS A 28 29.86 0.08 14.23
CA HIS A 28 28.88 0.86 13.46
C HIS A 28 29.54 1.96 12.61
N ALA A 29 30.68 2.50 13.06
CA ALA A 29 31.48 3.46 12.30
C ALA A 29 32.17 2.78 11.11
N ASP A 30 32.80 1.61 11.31
CA ASP A 30 33.42 0.84 10.23
C ASP A 30 32.38 0.38 9.19
N ALA A 31 31.18 0.02 9.66
CA ALA A 31 30.06 -0.32 8.80
C ALA A 31 29.51 0.88 8.02
N LEU A 32 29.56 2.10 8.59
CA LEU A 32 29.18 3.31 7.88
C LEU A 32 30.17 3.60 6.75
N ASP A 33 31.47 3.59 7.05
CA ASP A 33 32.51 3.88 6.06
C ASP A 33 32.44 2.91 4.87
N THR A 34 32.32 1.62 5.15
CA THR A 34 32.09 0.58 4.11
C THR A 34 30.86 0.89 3.26
N LEU A 35 29.79 1.39 3.88
CA LEU A 35 28.54 1.72 3.18
C LEU A 35 28.68 2.99 2.35
N LEU A 36 29.39 4.00 2.85
CA LEU A 36 29.65 5.24 2.11
C LEU A 36 30.56 5.00 0.90
N ASP A 37 31.58 4.17 1.06
CA ASP A 37 32.50 3.78 -0.04
C ASP A 37 31.79 2.98 -1.14
N ALA A 38 30.73 2.24 -0.77
CA ALA A 38 29.91 1.50 -1.72
C ALA A 38 28.94 2.40 -2.55
N ALA A 39 28.90 3.71 -2.30
CA ALA A 39 28.05 4.64 -3.05
C ALA A 39 28.52 4.75 -4.51
N ASN A 40 27.71 4.24 -5.44
CA ASN A 40 28.05 4.23 -6.86
C ASN A 40 26.92 4.81 -7.73
N PRO A 41 27.07 6.04 -8.28
CA PRO A 41 26.04 6.67 -9.12
C PRO A 41 25.92 6.02 -10.51
N PHE A 42 26.89 5.22 -10.94
CA PHE A 42 26.88 4.52 -12.23
C PHE A 42 26.25 3.12 -12.15
N ALA A 43 25.96 2.64 -10.93
CA ALA A 43 25.29 1.35 -10.75
C ALA A 43 23.84 1.36 -11.29
N LYS A 44 23.33 0.18 -11.64
CA LYS A 44 21.92 -0.03 -12.00
C LYS A 44 21.00 0.49 -10.88
N TRP A 45 19.81 0.97 -11.24
CA TRP A 45 18.87 1.56 -10.27
C TRP A 45 18.61 0.64 -9.08
N SER A 46 18.39 -0.65 -9.31
CA SER A 46 18.12 -1.64 -8.26
C SER A 46 19.25 -1.78 -7.23
N LEU A 47 20.50 -1.65 -7.66
CA LEU A 47 21.67 -1.66 -6.75
C LEU A 47 21.74 -0.37 -5.94
N ARG A 48 21.49 0.79 -6.56
CA ARG A 48 21.44 2.07 -5.85
C ARG A 48 20.28 2.12 -4.84
N ALA A 49 19.11 1.61 -5.21
CA ALA A 49 17.95 1.47 -4.34
C ALA A 49 18.23 0.54 -3.15
N ARG A 50 18.90 -0.59 -3.38
CA ARG A 50 19.33 -1.51 -2.30
C ARG A 50 20.35 -0.88 -1.38
N TRP A 51 21.31 -0.13 -1.93
CA TRP A 51 22.29 0.63 -1.16
C TRP A 51 21.59 1.70 -0.30
N MET A 52 20.64 2.45 -0.86
CA MET A 52 19.83 3.44 -0.15
C MET A 52 19.00 2.82 0.98
N ALA A 53 18.42 1.63 0.76
CA ALA A 53 17.75 0.86 1.80
C ALA A 53 18.72 0.36 2.89
N GLY A 54 19.96 0.03 2.52
CA GLY A 54 21.04 -0.25 3.46
C GLY A 54 21.37 0.95 4.34
N LEU A 55 21.51 2.14 3.73
CA LEU A 55 21.75 3.40 4.43
C LEU A 55 20.61 3.71 5.42
N ALA A 56 19.35 3.59 4.98
CA ALA A 56 18.18 3.77 5.82
C ALA A 56 18.13 2.75 6.98
N ARG A 57 18.55 1.50 6.75
CA ARG A 57 18.67 0.49 7.81
C ARG A 57 19.73 0.87 8.85
N TRP A 58 20.88 1.36 8.41
CA TRP A 58 21.94 1.81 9.31
C TRP A 58 21.50 3.04 10.13
N LEU A 59 20.85 4.01 9.47
CA LEU A 59 20.29 5.22 10.12
C LEU A 59 19.31 4.86 11.24
N ARG A 60 18.41 3.91 10.99
CA ARG A 60 17.45 3.41 11.99
C ARG A 60 18.09 2.65 13.15
N GLY A 61 19.16 1.92 12.88
CA GLY A 61 19.85 1.10 13.87
C GLY A 61 20.82 1.88 14.78
N THR A 62 21.09 3.14 14.45
CA THR A 62 22.15 3.93 15.08
C THR A 62 21.58 5.15 15.79
N PRO A 63 21.77 5.30 17.11
CA PRO A 63 21.41 6.53 17.83
C PRO A 63 22.15 7.73 17.24
N ASP A 64 21.40 8.81 16.97
CA ASP A 64 21.88 10.01 16.25
C ASP A 64 22.54 9.68 14.90
N GLY A 65 22.12 8.60 14.23
CA GLY A 65 22.70 8.15 12.97
C GLY A 65 22.69 9.22 11.90
N ALA A 66 21.63 10.03 11.83
CA ALA A 66 21.52 11.15 10.89
C ALA A 66 22.64 12.18 11.06
N ARG A 67 22.87 12.65 12.30
CA ARG A 67 23.93 13.62 12.59
C ARG A 67 25.31 13.02 12.30
N LYS A 68 25.56 11.79 12.77
CA LYS A 68 26.82 11.07 12.51
C LYS A 68 27.11 10.90 11.02
N LEU A 69 26.10 10.54 10.23
CA LEU A 69 26.23 10.45 8.77
C LEU A 69 26.65 11.81 8.19
N LEU A 70 25.91 12.88 8.53
CA LEU A 70 26.16 14.21 8.00
C LEU A 70 27.56 14.73 8.38
N ASP A 71 27.96 14.56 9.63
CA ASP A 71 29.26 15.01 10.12
C ASP A 71 30.41 14.25 9.42
N ARG A 72 30.27 12.94 9.19
CA ARG A 72 31.23 12.15 8.40
C ARG A 72 31.32 12.56 6.94
N LEU A 73 30.21 12.99 6.34
CA LEU A 73 30.21 13.50 4.97
C LEU A 73 30.79 14.91 4.89
N ASP A 74 30.67 15.71 5.95
CA ASP A 74 31.31 17.03 6.02
C ASP A 74 32.83 16.94 6.13
N GLU A 75 33.35 15.90 6.79
CA GLU A 75 34.78 15.59 6.85
C GLU A 75 35.35 15.10 5.50
N ARG A 76 34.55 14.41 4.66
CA ARG A 76 35.01 13.78 3.40
C ARG A 76 34.19 14.24 2.20
N ARG A 77 34.62 15.34 1.56
CA ARG A 77 33.92 15.99 0.43
C ARG A 77 33.71 15.09 -0.78
N ASP A 78 34.66 14.21 -1.10
CA ASP A 78 34.55 13.30 -2.24
C ASP A 78 33.45 12.26 -2.03
N LEU A 79 33.39 11.67 -0.83
CA LEU A 79 32.31 10.76 -0.45
C LEU A 79 30.96 11.46 -0.40
N ARG A 80 30.90 12.69 0.14
CA ARG A 80 29.68 13.50 0.10
C ARG A 80 29.16 13.68 -1.33
N ARG A 81 30.04 13.94 -2.30
CA ARG A 81 29.66 14.06 -3.71
C ARG A 81 29.16 12.73 -4.27
N ALA A 82 29.84 11.62 -4.01
CA ALA A 82 29.44 10.30 -4.49
C ALA A 82 28.06 9.88 -3.91
N VAL A 83 27.89 10.03 -2.60
CA VAL A 83 26.65 9.74 -1.86
C VAL A 83 25.49 10.59 -2.37
N ARG A 84 25.67 11.92 -2.40
CA ARG A 84 24.65 12.84 -2.93
C ARG A 84 24.24 12.49 -4.35
N THR A 85 25.21 12.27 -5.25
CA THR A 85 24.94 11.94 -6.65
C THR A 85 24.20 10.60 -6.78
N THR A 86 24.55 9.61 -5.95
CA THR A 86 23.88 8.31 -5.93
C THR A 86 22.44 8.45 -5.47
N LEU A 87 22.19 9.16 -4.36
CA LEU A 87 20.84 9.43 -3.83
C LEU A 87 19.98 10.18 -4.85
N GLN A 88 20.47 11.33 -5.32
CA GLN A 88 19.74 12.21 -6.24
C GLN A 88 19.42 11.52 -7.56
N LYS A 89 20.37 10.78 -8.14
CA LYS A 89 20.13 10.04 -9.39
C LYS A 89 19.11 8.91 -9.20
N THR A 90 19.08 8.27 -8.03
CA THR A 90 18.07 7.24 -7.73
C THR A 90 16.68 7.83 -7.60
N LEU A 91 16.55 8.96 -6.90
CA LEU A 91 15.27 9.65 -6.75
C LEU A 91 14.78 10.25 -8.07
N ARG A 92 15.66 10.81 -8.88
CA ARG A 92 15.30 11.37 -10.20
C ARG A 92 14.78 10.32 -11.18
N GLU A 93 15.23 9.08 -11.05
CA GLU A 93 14.76 7.95 -11.86
C GLU A 93 13.54 7.23 -11.24
N ALA A 94 13.13 7.60 -10.03
CA ALA A 94 12.05 6.91 -9.33
C ALA A 94 10.66 7.33 -9.85
N ILE A 95 9.78 6.34 -9.97
CA ILE A 95 8.42 6.51 -10.49
C ILE A 95 7.44 6.50 -9.30
N GLY A 96 6.83 7.66 -9.04
CA GLY A 96 5.97 7.93 -7.88
C GLY A 96 4.48 7.59 -7.94
N PRO A 97 3.79 7.51 -9.10
CA PRO A 97 2.34 7.36 -9.16
C PRO A 97 1.79 6.22 -8.29
N ASP A 98 2.38 5.03 -8.36
CA ASP A 98 1.93 3.89 -7.54
C ASP A 98 2.06 4.15 -6.04
N LEU A 99 3.16 4.78 -5.59
CA LEU A 99 3.27 5.22 -4.20
C LEU A 99 2.14 6.18 -3.89
N PHE A 100 2.01 7.27 -4.64
CA PHE A 100 1.09 8.35 -4.28
C PHE A 100 -0.39 7.96 -4.36
N SER A 101 -0.79 7.14 -5.35
CA SER A 101 -2.18 6.80 -5.59
C SER A 101 -2.61 5.45 -5.04
N ASN A 102 -1.84 4.37 -5.24
CA ASN A 102 -2.34 3.00 -5.08
C ASN A 102 -1.80 2.28 -3.84
N ALA A 103 -0.60 2.64 -3.37
CA ALA A 103 0.06 1.96 -2.27
C ALA A 103 -0.81 2.01 -1.00
N GLY A 104 -1.25 0.84 -0.53
CA GLY A 104 -2.09 0.70 0.66
C GLY A 104 -3.58 0.92 0.45
N LEU A 105 -4.02 1.21 -0.77
CA LEU A 105 -5.45 1.26 -1.03
C LEU A 105 -6.01 -0.17 -1.11
N PRO A 106 -7.24 -0.39 -0.60
CA PRO A 106 -7.95 -1.63 -0.86
C PRO A 106 -8.00 -1.86 -2.38
N HIS A 107 -7.67 -3.04 -2.86
CA HIS A 107 -7.85 -3.46 -4.26
C HIS A 107 -9.14 -4.28 -4.39
N GLU A 108 -9.81 -4.18 -5.53
CA GLU A 108 -11.09 -4.87 -5.72
C GLU A 108 -10.88 -6.35 -5.44
N PRO A 109 -11.85 -7.04 -4.80
CA PRO A 109 -11.79 -8.47 -4.61
C PRO A 109 -11.98 -9.17 -5.96
N ALA A 110 -11.02 -9.06 -6.86
CA ALA A 110 -10.84 -9.98 -7.96
C ALA A 110 -10.16 -11.22 -7.38
N VAL A 111 -10.84 -11.93 -6.46
CA VAL A 111 -10.28 -13.13 -5.82
C VAL A 111 -9.75 -14.11 -6.88
N MET A 112 -10.47 -14.22 -8.01
CA MET A 112 -10.08 -15.04 -9.14
C MET A 112 -8.97 -14.43 -9.99
N GLY A 113 -8.98 -13.10 -10.21
CA GLY A 113 -7.90 -12.41 -10.94
C GLY A 113 -6.58 -12.41 -10.19
N GLU A 114 -6.61 -12.25 -8.86
CA GLU A 114 -5.43 -12.29 -8.00
C GLU A 114 -4.90 -13.72 -7.84
N LEU A 115 -5.77 -14.74 -7.77
CA LEU A 115 -5.37 -16.15 -7.85
C LEU A 115 -4.70 -16.45 -9.20
N LEU A 116 -5.29 -16.03 -10.32
CA LEU A 116 -4.74 -16.24 -11.65
C LEU A 116 -3.41 -15.49 -11.84
N GLN A 117 -3.30 -14.29 -11.29
CA GLN A 117 -2.08 -13.47 -11.32
C GLN A 117 -0.99 -14.03 -10.40
N ARG A 118 -1.34 -14.61 -9.24
CA ARG A 118 -0.38 -15.31 -8.37
C ARG A 118 0.08 -16.62 -9.00
N PHE A 119 -0.81 -17.38 -9.63
CA PHE A 119 -0.44 -18.55 -10.43
C PHE A 119 0.44 -18.16 -11.62
N GLY A 120 0.07 -17.10 -12.34
CA GLY A 120 0.87 -16.55 -13.44
C GLY A 120 2.24 -16.07 -12.98
N ASN A 121 2.33 -15.33 -11.88
CA ASN A 121 3.60 -14.87 -11.29
C ASN A 121 4.44 -16.01 -10.68
N ALA A 122 3.80 -17.11 -10.26
CA ALA A 122 4.51 -18.32 -9.84
C ALA A 122 5.07 -19.10 -11.04
N LEU A 123 4.40 -19.04 -12.20
CA LEU A 123 4.84 -19.69 -13.44
C LEU A 123 5.87 -18.84 -14.22
N LEU A 124 5.73 -17.52 -14.18
CA LEU A 124 6.58 -16.52 -14.82
C LEU A 124 6.72 -15.32 -13.88
N PRO A 125 7.76 -15.25 -13.03
CA PRO A 125 7.98 -14.12 -12.15
C PRO A 125 8.11 -12.85 -12.96
N SER A 126 7.10 -11.97 -12.89
CA SER A 126 7.18 -10.65 -13.48
C SER A 126 8.44 -9.95 -12.94
N ALA A 127 9.31 -9.47 -13.84
CA ALA A 127 10.52 -8.77 -13.43
C ALA A 127 10.10 -7.61 -12.50
N PRO A 128 10.62 -7.52 -11.26
CA PRO A 128 10.22 -6.48 -10.34
C PRO A 128 10.48 -5.13 -11.00
N ASP A 129 9.44 -4.31 -11.07
CA ASP A 129 9.46 -3.04 -11.79
C ASP A 129 10.56 -2.14 -11.20
N GLN A 130 11.63 -1.96 -11.99
CA GLN A 130 12.97 -1.69 -11.48
C GLN A 130 13.18 -0.24 -11.05
N ARG A 131 12.11 0.56 -10.90
CA ARG A 131 12.18 2.00 -10.58
C ARG A 131 11.04 2.52 -9.70
N GLN A 132 10.20 1.65 -9.16
CA GLN A 132 9.05 2.09 -8.38
C GLN A 132 9.48 2.74 -7.06
N LEU A 133 8.99 3.97 -6.83
CA LEU A 133 9.20 4.69 -5.58
C LEU A 133 8.50 3.96 -4.41
N SER A 134 7.35 3.33 -4.65
CA SER A 134 6.65 2.52 -3.66
C SER A 134 7.52 1.38 -3.13
N ALA A 135 8.18 0.64 -4.03
CA ALA A 135 9.11 -0.41 -3.67
C ALA A 135 10.36 0.11 -2.92
N LEU A 136 10.92 1.25 -3.36
CA LEU A 136 12.06 1.88 -2.69
C LEU A 136 11.72 2.26 -1.24
N VAL A 137 10.60 2.96 -1.06
CA VAL A 137 10.16 3.41 0.26
C VAL A 137 9.81 2.21 1.15
N ALA A 138 9.17 1.17 0.62
CA ALA A 138 8.91 -0.07 1.37
C ALA A 138 10.19 -0.78 1.84
N MET A 139 11.27 -0.75 1.03
CA MET A 139 12.57 -1.29 1.46
C MET A 139 13.26 -0.43 2.53
N MET A 140 13.12 0.89 2.45
CA MET A 140 13.67 1.84 3.43
C MET A 140 12.89 1.82 4.75
N PHE A 141 11.57 1.61 4.69
CA PHE A 141 10.65 1.65 5.82
C PHE A 141 9.74 0.40 5.92
N PRO A 142 10.29 -0.81 6.12
CA PRO A 142 9.53 -2.06 6.24
C PRO A 142 8.50 -2.15 7.38
N THR A 143 8.47 -1.21 8.32
CA THR A 143 7.50 -1.22 9.43
C THR A 143 7.02 0.19 9.79
N PRO A 144 5.81 0.33 10.36
CA PRO A 144 5.29 1.60 10.88
C PRO A 144 6.26 2.31 11.84
N ALA A 145 6.87 1.54 12.74
CA ALA A 145 7.81 2.06 13.73
C ALA A 145 9.11 2.60 13.10
N SER A 146 9.37 2.29 11.82
CA SER A 146 10.62 2.60 11.18
C SER A 146 10.74 4.02 10.64
N THR A 147 9.65 4.80 10.69
CA THR A 147 9.63 6.23 10.37
C THR A 147 9.83 7.12 11.61
N ARG A 148 9.69 6.56 12.83
CA ARG A 148 9.75 7.32 14.09
C ARG A 148 11.02 8.14 14.26
N TRP A 149 12.18 7.57 13.91
CA TRP A 149 13.45 8.28 14.01
C TRP A 149 13.50 9.56 13.16
N LEU A 150 12.72 9.67 12.07
CA LEU A 150 12.64 10.89 11.26
C LEU A 150 11.82 11.98 11.95
N VAL A 151 10.78 11.58 12.68
CA VAL A 151 9.92 12.50 13.45
C VAL A 151 10.69 13.10 14.63
N ASP A 152 11.62 12.33 15.21
CA ASP A 152 12.44 12.75 16.33
C ASP A 152 13.62 13.68 15.95
N LEU A 153 13.86 13.93 14.65
CA LEU A 153 14.94 14.81 14.21
C LEU A 153 14.58 16.30 14.34
N ASP A 154 15.58 17.10 14.72
CA ASP A 154 15.49 18.55 14.66
C ASP A 154 15.42 19.06 13.21
N ALA A 155 14.76 20.21 13.01
CA ALA A 155 14.51 20.78 11.68
C ALA A 155 15.81 21.02 10.89
N ALA A 156 16.90 21.42 11.56
CA ALA A 156 18.20 21.68 10.91
C ALA A 156 18.83 20.38 10.37
N THR A 157 18.79 19.30 11.14
CA THR A 157 19.27 17.98 10.69
C THR A 157 18.41 17.46 9.53
N LEU A 158 17.10 17.64 9.60
CA LEU A 158 16.17 17.21 8.56
C LEU A 158 16.39 18.00 7.26
N GLU A 159 16.68 19.30 7.35
CA GLU A 159 17.03 20.14 6.20
C GLU A 159 18.36 19.73 5.56
N ARG A 160 19.40 19.45 6.39
CA ARG A 160 20.70 18.93 5.89
C ARG A 160 20.53 17.58 5.19
N LEU A 161 19.70 16.69 5.72
CA LEU A 161 19.36 15.41 5.07
C LEU A 161 18.60 15.63 3.76
N TRP A 162 17.62 16.53 3.74
CA TRP A 162 16.88 16.85 2.51
C TRP A 162 17.82 17.35 1.41
N LYS A 163 18.70 18.32 1.71
CA LYS A 163 19.70 18.85 0.77
C LYS A 163 20.73 17.81 0.30
N LEU A 164 20.90 16.73 1.05
CA LEU A 164 21.74 15.59 0.65
C LEU A 164 21.01 14.68 -0.36
N CYS A 165 19.70 14.49 -0.17
CA CYS A 165 18.88 13.56 -0.95
C CYS A 165 18.31 14.19 -2.23
N ALA A 166 17.83 15.43 -2.17
CA ALA A 166 17.07 16.08 -3.22
C ALA A 166 17.61 17.47 -3.55
N ASP A 167 17.42 17.86 -4.80
CA ASP A 167 17.55 19.23 -5.32
C ASP A 167 16.17 19.74 -5.79
N ASP A 168 16.09 20.99 -6.23
CA ASP A 168 14.84 21.61 -6.67
C ASP A 168 14.20 20.84 -7.84
N GLY A 169 15.01 20.24 -8.71
CA GLY A 169 14.51 19.42 -9.81
C GLY A 169 13.82 18.13 -9.33
N ILE A 170 14.39 17.46 -8.33
CA ILE A 170 13.78 16.28 -7.70
C ILE A 170 12.53 16.68 -6.91
N ALA A 171 12.58 17.80 -6.18
CA ALA A 171 11.42 18.33 -5.47
C ALA A 171 10.27 18.62 -6.46
N HIS A 172 10.55 19.33 -7.54
CA HIS A 172 9.56 19.61 -8.58
C HIS A 172 9.00 18.34 -9.22
N GLY A 173 9.84 17.35 -9.54
CA GLY A 173 9.39 16.08 -10.11
C GLY A 173 8.49 15.28 -9.16
N LEU A 174 8.82 15.23 -7.87
CA LEU A 174 7.96 14.59 -6.86
C LEU A 174 6.63 15.33 -6.70
N LEU A 175 6.65 16.66 -6.76
CA LEU A 175 5.45 17.50 -6.70
C LEU A 175 4.53 17.23 -7.91
N GLN A 176 5.08 17.19 -9.12
CA GLN A 176 4.33 16.85 -10.34
C GLN A 176 3.68 15.45 -10.22
N GLN A 177 4.43 14.45 -9.77
CA GLN A 177 3.90 13.10 -9.56
C GLN A 177 2.80 13.05 -8.47
N ALA A 178 2.88 13.90 -7.44
CA ALA A 178 1.84 14.02 -6.43
C ALA A 178 0.58 14.73 -6.97
N ASP A 179 0.74 15.77 -7.78
CA ASP A 179 -0.36 16.48 -8.43
C ASP A 179 -1.08 15.57 -9.45
N GLU A 180 -0.34 14.78 -10.23
CA GLU A 180 -0.91 13.73 -11.11
C GLU A 180 -1.72 12.70 -10.30
N ALA A 181 -1.18 12.25 -9.17
CA ALA A 181 -1.87 11.31 -8.29
C ALA A 181 -3.14 11.91 -7.67
N LEU A 182 -3.15 13.21 -7.33
CA LEU A 182 -4.35 13.92 -6.87
C LEU A 182 -5.45 13.94 -7.94
N HIS A 183 -5.11 14.23 -9.21
CA HIS A 183 -6.07 14.16 -10.32
C HIS A 183 -6.63 12.75 -10.52
N TYR A 184 -5.76 11.73 -10.46
CA TYR A 184 -6.18 10.33 -10.56
C TYR A 184 -7.13 9.94 -9.42
N LEU A 185 -6.77 10.25 -8.16
CA LEU A 185 -7.59 9.94 -6.99
C LEU A 185 -8.95 10.65 -7.04
N ALA A 186 -8.96 11.93 -7.43
CA ALA A 186 -10.21 12.67 -7.61
C ALA A 186 -11.10 12.02 -8.67
N SER A 187 -10.53 11.61 -9.82
CA SER A 187 -11.27 10.93 -10.88
C SER A 187 -11.91 9.62 -10.38
N MET A 188 -11.18 8.84 -9.58
CA MET A 188 -11.69 7.60 -8.99
C MET A 188 -12.80 7.86 -7.97
N VAL A 189 -12.63 8.85 -7.09
CA VAL A 189 -13.65 9.27 -6.11
C VAL A 189 -14.92 9.72 -6.82
N ILE A 190 -14.78 10.51 -7.89
CA ILE A 190 -15.91 10.99 -8.68
C ILE A 190 -16.66 9.85 -9.34
N ALA A 191 -15.96 8.92 -9.99
CA ALA A 191 -16.57 7.77 -10.66
C ALA A 191 -17.47 6.96 -9.71
N VAL A 192 -17.05 6.79 -8.45
CA VAL A 192 -17.86 6.15 -7.40
C VAL A 192 -19.00 7.07 -6.96
N GLY A 193 -18.70 8.34 -6.66
CA GLY A 193 -19.64 9.30 -6.08
C GLY A 193 -20.81 9.69 -6.99
N VAL A 194 -20.63 9.61 -8.31
CA VAL A 194 -21.73 9.82 -9.28
C VAL A 194 -22.36 8.53 -9.79
N SER A 195 -22.00 7.36 -9.27
CA SER A 195 -22.67 6.12 -9.63
C SER A 195 -24.14 6.13 -9.16
N PRO A 196 -25.09 5.50 -9.90
CA PRO A 196 -26.51 5.48 -9.51
C PRO A 196 -26.74 4.93 -8.09
N GLU A 197 -25.96 3.93 -7.70
CA GLU A 197 -26.00 3.27 -6.39
C GLU A 197 -25.66 4.23 -5.23
N PHE A 198 -24.69 5.13 -5.45
CA PHE A 198 -24.33 6.19 -4.51
C PHE A 198 -25.31 7.35 -4.55
N GLN A 199 -25.76 7.76 -5.74
CA GLN A 199 -26.67 8.90 -5.92
C GLN A 199 -28.02 8.68 -5.24
N GLN A 200 -28.59 7.47 -5.35
CA GLN A 200 -29.85 7.13 -4.68
C GLN A 200 -29.81 7.34 -3.16
N ARG A 201 -28.61 7.34 -2.56
CA ARG A 201 -28.39 7.39 -1.11
C ARG A 201 -27.89 8.74 -0.59
N LEU A 202 -27.41 9.64 -1.46
CA LEU A 202 -26.94 10.97 -1.04
C LEU A 202 -28.11 11.90 -0.72
N THR A 203 -28.90 12.21 -1.76
CA THR A 203 -30.12 13.01 -1.71
C THR A 203 -30.88 12.74 -3.01
N PRO A 204 -32.15 12.34 -2.97
CA PRO A 204 -32.94 12.19 -4.19
C PRO A 204 -32.99 13.52 -4.96
N ARG A 205 -32.66 13.49 -6.26
CA ARG A 205 -32.79 14.61 -7.24
C ARG A 205 -31.71 15.71 -7.21
N LEU A 206 -30.55 15.49 -6.60
CA LEU A 206 -29.43 16.43 -6.77
C LEU A 206 -28.87 16.34 -8.20
N ALA A 207 -28.74 17.47 -8.90
CA ALA A 207 -28.07 17.50 -10.19
C ALA A 207 -26.61 17.04 -10.05
N ILE A 208 -26.10 16.26 -11.01
CA ILE A 208 -24.74 15.67 -10.95
C ILE A 208 -23.67 16.76 -10.68
N GLN A 209 -23.81 17.92 -11.34
CA GLN A 209 -22.89 19.05 -11.18
C GLN A 209 -22.93 19.72 -9.80
N ALA A 210 -24.02 19.54 -9.05
CA ALA A 210 -24.20 20.08 -7.71
C ALA A 210 -23.71 19.11 -6.61
N THR A 211 -23.24 17.91 -6.98
CA THR A 211 -22.71 16.94 -6.03
C THR A 211 -21.40 17.44 -5.39
N PRO A 212 -21.15 17.11 -4.10
CA PRO A 212 -19.90 17.50 -3.43
C PRO A 212 -18.66 16.93 -4.13
N PHE A 213 -18.77 15.78 -4.80
CA PHE A 213 -17.67 15.17 -5.56
C PHE A 213 -17.29 15.97 -6.81
N MET A 214 -18.28 16.50 -7.54
CA MET A 214 -18.02 17.39 -8.67
C MET A 214 -17.48 18.75 -8.24
N ALA A 215 -17.98 19.28 -7.11
CA ALA A 215 -17.43 20.49 -6.50
C ALA A 215 -15.95 20.28 -6.09
N LEU A 216 -15.63 19.14 -5.47
CA LEU A 216 -14.26 18.75 -5.13
C LEU A 216 -13.34 18.74 -6.35
N ARG A 217 -13.77 18.15 -7.47
CA ARG A 217 -13.00 18.15 -8.72
C ARG A 217 -12.61 19.56 -9.13
N ARG A 218 -13.61 20.44 -9.25
CA ARG A 218 -13.42 21.80 -9.76
C ARG A 218 -12.49 22.62 -8.87
N GLU A 219 -12.67 22.58 -7.56
CA GLU A 219 -11.82 23.32 -6.63
C GLU A 219 -10.40 22.73 -6.55
N LEU A 220 -10.27 21.40 -6.68
CA LEU A 220 -8.96 20.76 -6.76
C LEU A 220 -8.22 21.16 -8.04
N GLU A 221 -8.85 21.08 -9.21
CA GLU A 221 -8.24 21.49 -10.49
C GLU A 221 -7.78 22.96 -10.45
N LYS A 222 -8.61 23.85 -9.91
CA LYS A 222 -8.22 25.27 -9.68
C LYS A 222 -7.01 25.39 -8.75
N TYR A 223 -7.00 24.64 -7.65
CA TYR A 223 -5.90 24.68 -6.68
C TYR A 223 -4.59 24.16 -7.28
N LEU A 224 -4.65 23.10 -8.10
CA LEU A 224 -3.47 22.50 -8.72
C LEU A 224 -2.92 23.35 -9.88
N LEU A 225 -3.77 24.10 -10.57
CA LEU A 225 -3.36 25.02 -11.64
C LEU A 225 -2.57 26.23 -11.11
N VAL A 226 -2.80 26.63 -9.87
CA VAL A 226 -2.11 27.76 -9.26
C VAL A 226 -0.78 27.29 -8.66
N SER A 227 0.32 27.83 -9.18
CA SER A 227 1.68 27.54 -8.70
C SER A 227 2.04 28.25 -7.40
N THR A 228 1.26 29.27 -7.00
CA THR A 228 1.45 30.02 -5.76
C THR A 228 0.61 29.47 -4.61
N HIS A 229 1.08 29.70 -3.39
CA HIS A 229 0.35 29.32 -2.19
C HIS A 229 -0.99 30.08 -2.11
N ASN A 230 -2.10 29.35 -2.21
CA ASN A 230 -3.45 29.91 -2.11
C ASN A 230 -4.22 29.24 -0.96
N ASP A 231 -4.14 29.87 0.21
CA ASP A 231 -4.79 29.41 1.44
C ASP A 231 -6.31 29.27 1.32
N HIS A 232 -6.95 30.13 0.53
CA HIS A 232 -8.40 30.06 0.33
C HIS A 232 -8.78 28.83 -0.49
N ALA A 233 -8.08 28.58 -1.60
CA ALA A 233 -8.29 27.39 -2.42
C ALA A 233 -7.97 26.10 -1.64
N LEU A 234 -6.85 26.07 -0.90
CA LEU A 234 -6.49 24.93 -0.06
C LEU A 234 -7.56 24.62 1.00
N ARG A 235 -8.06 25.65 1.70
CA ARG A 235 -9.15 25.48 2.68
C ARG A 235 -10.42 24.96 2.02
N SER A 236 -10.78 25.45 0.85
CA SER A 236 -11.94 24.97 0.09
C SER A 236 -11.80 23.49 -0.30
N VAL A 237 -10.63 23.07 -0.81
CA VAL A 237 -10.38 21.66 -1.14
C VAL A 237 -10.43 20.77 0.11
N ARG A 238 -9.78 21.17 1.21
CA ARG A 238 -9.81 20.41 2.48
C ARG A 238 -11.24 20.26 3.01
N MET A 239 -12.03 21.34 2.99
CA MET A 239 -13.44 21.31 3.37
C MET A 239 -14.23 20.33 2.49
N LEU A 240 -14.05 20.38 1.17
CA LEU A 240 -14.75 19.50 0.24
C LEU A 240 -14.34 18.03 0.40
N ILE A 241 -13.08 17.73 0.71
CA ILE A 241 -12.65 16.37 1.08
C ILE A 241 -13.39 15.91 2.33
N ALA A 242 -13.45 16.73 3.38
CA ALA A 242 -14.16 16.39 4.62
C ALA A 242 -15.66 16.18 4.40
N VAL A 243 -16.29 17.02 3.56
CA VAL A 243 -17.70 16.84 3.16
C VAL A 243 -17.88 15.53 2.41
N CYS A 244 -17.01 15.21 1.45
CA CYS A 244 -17.05 13.94 0.73
C CYS A 244 -16.91 12.74 1.67
N GLN A 245 -15.97 12.79 2.62
CA GLN A 245 -15.78 11.75 3.64
C GLN A 245 -17.06 11.55 4.47
N ALA A 246 -17.65 12.63 4.97
CA ALA A 246 -18.88 12.57 5.76
C ALA A 246 -20.06 11.97 4.96
N GLN A 247 -20.18 12.26 3.67
CA GLN A 247 -21.20 11.65 2.81
C GLN A 247 -20.95 10.15 2.60
N THR A 248 -19.70 9.76 2.34
CA THR A 248 -19.30 8.35 2.24
C THR A 248 -19.57 7.59 3.54
N ASP A 249 -19.34 8.22 4.70
CA ASP A 249 -19.64 7.69 6.04
C ASP A 249 -21.11 7.43 6.29
N ARG A 250 -21.98 8.38 5.94
CA ARG A 250 -23.43 8.19 6.00
C ARG A 250 -23.90 7.03 5.12
N ILE A 251 -23.39 6.97 3.89
CA ILE A 251 -23.74 5.90 2.95
C ILE A 251 -23.31 4.55 3.50
N TYR A 252 -22.09 4.45 4.04
CA TYR A 252 -21.60 3.21 4.63
C TYR A 252 -22.39 2.75 5.85
N ALA A 253 -22.73 3.66 6.78
CA ALA A 253 -23.59 3.34 7.92
C ALA A 253 -24.93 2.74 7.44
N HIS A 254 -25.53 3.35 6.42
CA HIS A 254 -26.76 2.85 5.81
C HIS A 254 -26.57 1.49 5.09
N LEU A 255 -25.41 1.24 4.46
CA LEU A 255 -25.09 -0.05 3.82
C LEU A 255 -24.91 -1.18 4.84
N ASP A 256 -24.29 -0.90 5.98
CA ASP A 256 -24.03 -1.87 7.05
C ASP A 256 -25.34 -2.36 7.68
N GLU A 257 -26.27 -1.44 7.95
CA GLU A 257 -27.59 -1.74 8.51
C GLU A 257 -28.48 -2.51 7.51
N HIS A 258 -28.54 -2.06 6.25
CA HIS A 258 -29.51 -2.56 5.28
C HIS A 258 -29.02 -3.76 4.46
N GLY A 259 -27.74 -4.15 4.56
CA GLY A 259 -27.19 -5.38 3.99
C GLY A 259 -27.13 -5.39 2.46
N VAL A 260 -26.34 -4.49 1.90
CA VAL A 260 -26.20 -4.29 0.45
C VAL A 260 -24.90 -4.92 -0.05
N SER A 261 -24.80 -5.14 -1.36
CA SER A 261 -23.70 -5.86 -2.05
C SER A 261 -22.30 -5.60 -1.47
N ILE A 262 -21.50 -6.67 -1.33
CA ILE A 262 -20.08 -6.60 -0.91
C ILE A 262 -19.32 -5.59 -1.77
N GLY A 263 -19.64 -5.53 -3.06
CA GLY A 263 -19.03 -4.60 -4.01
C GLY A 263 -19.23 -3.13 -3.62
N LEU A 264 -20.42 -2.74 -3.16
CA LEU A 264 -20.70 -1.35 -2.81
C LEU A 264 -20.02 -0.94 -1.49
N VAL A 265 -20.00 -1.84 -0.50
CA VAL A 265 -19.25 -1.65 0.76
C VAL A 265 -17.76 -1.47 0.46
N TYR A 266 -17.21 -2.32 -0.40
CA TYR A 266 -15.82 -2.23 -0.82
C TYR A 266 -15.52 -0.91 -1.56
N ARG A 267 -16.39 -0.47 -2.49
CA ARG A 267 -16.22 0.82 -3.18
C ARG A 267 -16.26 2.00 -2.19
N ALA A 268 -17.13 1.97 -1.19
CA ALA A 268 -17.19 2.99 -0.15
C ALA A 268 -15.91 3.04 0.70
N GLU A 269 -15.38 1.89 1.12
CA GLU A 269 -14.11 1.80 1.83
C GLU A 269 -12.92 2.28 0.99
N ARG A 270 -12.89 1.89 -0.29
CA ARG A 270 -11.87 2.36 -1.23
C ARG A 270 -11.95 3.88 -1.40
N MET A 271 -13.14 4.44 -1.51
CA MET A 271 -13.37 5.87 -1.61
C MET A 271 -12.89 6.62 -0.35
N ARG A 272 -13.18 6.11 0.87
CA ARG A 272 -12.61 6.66 2.12
C ARG A 272 -11.10 6.68 2.07
N ALA A 273 -10.51 5.56 1.65
CA ALA A 273 -9.08 5.38 1.57
C ALA A 273 -8.45 6.40 0.59
N GLN A 274 -9.08 6.62 -0.55
CA GLN A 274 -8.67 7.61 -1.55
C GLN A 274 -8.78 9.04 -1.02
N LEU A 275 -9.90 9.41 -0.38
CA LEU A 275 -10.10 10.74 0.21
C LEU A 275 -9.06 11.03 1.30
N ALA A 276 -8.79 10.06 2.18
CA ALA A 276 -7.74 10.20 3.19
C ALA A 276 -6.35 10.34 2.56
N ARG A 277 -6.08 9.64 1.44
CA ARG A 277 -4.84 9.76 0.68
C ARG A 277 -4.69 11.16 0.07
N MET A 278 -5.77 11.71 -0.50
CA MET A 278 -5.78 13.07 -1.04
C MET A 278 -5.40 14.09 0.04
N SER A 279 -5.93 13.98 1.27
CA SER A 279 -5.53 14.86 2.38
C SER A 279 -4.02 14.84 2.64
N LYS A 280 -3.40 13.65 2.70
CA LYS A 280 -1.95 13.53 2.91
C LYS A 280 -1.13 14.11 1.75
N LEU A 281 -1.58 13.94 0.51
CA LEU A 281 -0.93 14.52 -0.66
C LEU A 281 -1.04 16.05 -0.69
N LEU A 282 -2.15 16.62 -0.21
CA LEU A 282 -2.27 18.07 -0.06
C LEU A 282 -1.28 18.60 0.98
N ASP A 283 -1.12 17.91 2.11
CA ASP A 283 -0.15 18.31 3.14
C ASP A 283 1.30 18.19 2.62
N LEU A 284 1.59 17.16 1.80
CA LEU A 284 2.86 17.02 1.11
C LEU A 284 3.09 18.18 0.13
N ARG A 285 2.09 18.52 -0.70
CA ARG A 285 2.17 19.63 -1.66
C ARG A 285 2.45 20.95 -0.96
N VAL A 286 1.73 21.25 0.13
CA VAL A 286 1.95 22.46 0.94
C VAL A 286 3.37 22.51 1.48
N ALA A 287 3.85 21.41 2.06
CA ALA A 287 5.21 21.31 2.59
C ALA A 287 6.31 21.50 1.53
N MET A 288 6.01 21.19 0.27
CA MET A 288 6.96 21.30 -0.84
C MET A 288 6.93 22.66 -1.56
N VAL A 289 5.80 23.37 -1.52
CA VAL A 289 5.64 24.71 -2.12
C VAL A 289 6.09 25.82 -1.17
N GLU A 290 6.03 25.60 0.16
CA GLU A 290 6.57 26.54 1.13
C GLU A 290 8.10 26.42 1.19
N ASP A 291 8.80 27.43 0.63
CA ASP A 291 10.26 27.63 0.68
C ASP A 291 10.77 27.66 2.13
N GLY A 292 11.05 26.48 2.69
CA GLY A 292 11.48 26.30 4.08
C GLY A 292 10.98 25.03 4.76
N VAL A 293 9.99 24.33 4.17
CA VAL A 293 9.32 23.17 4.79
C VAL A 293 9.59 21.85 4.05
N ALA A 294 10.43 21.86 3.01
CA ALA A 294 10.97 20.67 2.35
C ALA A 294 11.47 19.55 3.30
N PRO A 295 12.09 19.82 4.48
CA PRO A 295 12.36 18.77 5.47
C PRO A 295 11.13 17.95 5.88
N ARG A 296 9.96 18.57 6.02
CA ARG A 296 8.70 17.90 6.38
C ARG A 296 8.23 16.95 5.27
N ALA A 297 8.58 17.20 4.01
CA ALA A 297 8.26 16.31 2.90
C ALA A 297 8.86 14.90 3.12
N LEU A 298 10.05 14.79 3.70
CA LEU A 298 10.67 13.48 4.00
C LEU A 298 9.85 12.69 5.03
N THR A 299 9.36 13.35 6.08
CA THR A 299 8.49 12.71 7.09
C THR A 299 7.15 12.29 6.50
N LEU A 300 6.56 13.11 5.63
CA LEU A 300 5.30 12.83 4.97
C LEU A 300 5.44 11.68 3.95
N LEU A 301 6.51 11.67 3.15
CA LEU A 301 6.82 10.56 2.24
C LEU A 301 7.02 9.24 3.00
N ALA A 302 7.65 9.30 4.18
CA ALA A 302 7.78 8.14 5.05
C ALA A 302 6.42 7.69 5.61
N ASP A 303 5.57 8.61 6.08
CA ASP A 303 4.22 8.32 6.57
C ASP A 303 3.27 7.77 5.47
N LEU A 304 3.45 8.20 4.23
CA LEU A 304 2.74 7.65 3.08
C LEU A 304 3.02 6.14 2.89
N SER A 305 4.14 5.63 3.40
CA SER A 305 4.49 4.20 3.35
C SER A 305 3.87 3.38 4.48
N ASP A 306 3.63 3.99 5.63
CA ASP A 306 3.02 3.34 6.78
C ASP A 306 1.57 2.89 6.44
N THR A 307 0.84 3.75 5.73
CA THR A 307 -0.50 3.43 5.24
C THR A 307 -0.53 2.29 4.21
N THR A 308 0.60 1.96 3.60
CA THR A 308 0.72 0.87 2.61
C THR A 308 0.59 -0.51 3.23
N GLN A 309 1.08 -0.66 4.46
CA GLN A 309 1.24 -1.98 5.08
C GLN A 309 0.03 -2.38 5.93
N HIS A 310 -0.63 -1.41 6.57
CA HIS A 310 -1.76 -1.65 7.48
C HIS A 310 -3.09 -2.00 6.82
N ARG A 311 -3.24 -1.82 5.49
CA ARG A 311 -4.50 -2.12 4.78
C ARG A 311 -4.50 -3.44 4.02
N THR A 312 -3.48 -4.28 4.17
CA THR A 312 -3.51 -5.67 3.67
C THR A 312 -4.42 -6.59 4.49
N THR A 313 -5.05 -6.10 5.57
CA THR A 313 -6.01 -6.84 6.39
C THR A 313 -7.47 -6.67 5.92
N VAL A 314 -7.70 -6.60 4.60
CA VAL A 314 -9.06 -6.69 4.00
C VAL A 314 -9.68 -8.09 4.22
N SER A 315 -8.88 -9.11 4.57
CA SER A 315 -9.40 -10.43 4.96
C SER A 315 -10.23 -10.41 6.24
N GLY A 316 -9.93 -9.49 7.18
CA GLY A 316 -10.71 -9.33 8.40
C GLY A 316 -12.12 -8.78 8.16
N LEU A 317 -12.29 -7.96 7.12
CA LEU A 317 -13.56 -7.36 6.71
C LEU A 317 -14.35 -8.28 5.77
N LEU A 318 -13.70 -8.98 4.84
CA LEU A 318 -14.34 -10.06 4.06
C LEU A 318 -14.99 -11.07 5.02
N ARG A 319 -14.31 -11.44 6.11
CA ARG A 319 -14.87 -12.36 7.12
C ARG A 319 -16.11 -11.81 7.83
N ARG A 320 -16.19 -10.50 8.09
CA ARG A 320 -17.37 -9.86 8.70
C ARG A 320 -18.51 -9.69 7.69
N SER A 321 -18.24 -9.24 6.48
CA SER A 321 -19.26 -9.09 5.43
C SER A 321 -19.79 -10.44 4.93
N PHE A 322 -18.95 -11.47 4.80
CA PHE A 322 -19.39 -12.84 4.55
C PHE A 322 -20.15 -13.43 5.74
N ALA A 323 -19.78 -13.13 6.98
CA ALA A 323 -20.54 -13.57 8.16
C ALA A 323 -21.94 -12.92 8.22
N LEU A 324 -22.06 -11.64 7.85
CA LEU A 324 -23.34 -10.94 7.80
C LEU A 324 -24.21 -11.40 6.63
N LEU A 325 -23.62 -11.72 5.47
CA LEU A 325 -24.34 -12.33 4.35
C LEU A 325 -24.75 -13.78 4.65
N ALA A 326 -23.88 -14.56 5.27
CA ALA A 326 -24.22 -15.91 5.73
C ALA A 326 -25.35 -15.86 6.75
N ARG A 327 -25.29 -14.92 7.71
CA ARG A 327 -26.35 -14.71 8.70
C ARG A 327 -27.67 -14.25 8.05
N LYS A 328 -27.64 -13.27 7.14
CA LYS A 328 -28.86 -12.81 6.45
C LYS A 328 -29.42 -13.85 5.47
N MET A 329 -28.59 -14.70 4.86
CA MET A 329 -29.05 -15.80 4.01
C MET A 329 -29.69 -16.93 4.82
N VAL A 330 -29.20 -17.18 6.03
CA VAL A 330 -29.84 -18.05 7.03
C VAL A 330 -31.16 -17.45 7.53
N GLU A 331 -31.23 -16.13 7.77
CA GLU A 331 -32.47 -15.47 8.19
C GLU A 331 -33.53 -15.40 7.07
N ARG A 332 -33.14 -15.34 5.78
CA ARG A 332 -34.09 -15.27 4.64
C ARG A 332 -34.54 -16.60 4.06
N HIS A 333 -33.78 -17.68 4.26
CA HIS A 333 -34.14 -19.03 3.84
C HIS A 333 -34.52 -19.96 5.01
N GLY A 334 -34.52 -19.44 6.24
CA GLY A 334 -34.88 -20.16 7.46
C GLY A 334 -36.38 -20.47 7.62
N GLU A 335 -37.25 -19.99 6.74
CA GLU A 335 -38.69 -20.29 6.81
C GLU A 335 -39.11 -21.61 6.16
N HIS A 336 -38.20 -22.35 5.48
CA HIS A 336 -38.58 -23.60 4.80
C HIS A 336 -37.71 -24.83 5.03
N VAL A 337 -36.79 -24.83 5.99
CA VAL A 337 -36.06 -26.07 6.33
C VAL A 337 -35.99 -26.20 7.85
N GLU A 338 -36.96 -26.93 8.40
CA GLU A 338 -36.83 -27.46 9.75
C GLU A 338 -35.59 -28.37 9.84
N ALA A 339 -34.76 -28.07 10.82
CA ALA A 339 -33.82 -28.95 11.51
C ALA A 339 -32.84 -29.78 10.65
N GLN A 340 -31.65 -29.22 10.43
CA GLN A 340 -30.39 -29.88 10.83
C GLN A 340 -29.26 -28.85 10.94
N SER A 341 -29.12 -28.29 12.14
CA SER A 341 -27.99 -27.44 12.51
C SER A 341 -26.97 -28.23 13.30
N VAL A 342 -25.84 -28.57 12.68
CA VAL A 342 -24.51 -28.46 13.30
C VAL A 342 -23.58 -28.04 12.18
N HIS A 343 -22.93 -26.88 12.26
CA HIS A 343 -21.97 -26.40 11.25
C HIS A 343 -20.56 -26.44 11.82
N GLY A 344 -19.87 -27.56 11.62
CA GLY A 344 -18.46 -27.71 12.01
C GLY A 344 -17.48 -27.42 10.88
N ALA A 345 -16.31 -26.87 11.19
CA ALA A 345 -15.15 -26.81 10.29
C ALA A 345 -14.84 -28.12 9.50
N PRO A 346 -15.03 -29.34 10.05
CA PRO A 346 -14.88 -30.57 9.24
C PRO A 346 -15.91 -30.73 8.11
N GLU A 347 -17.08 -30.15 8.25
CA GLU A 347 -18.20 -30.28 7.32
C GLU A 347 -18.03 -29.36 6.12
N TYR A 348 -17.52 -28.15 6.36
CA TYR A 348 -17.10 -27.23 5.30
C TYR A 348 -15.97 -27.82 4.43
N ARG A 349 -15.02 -28.54 5.06
CA ARG A 349 -13.97 -29.28 4.33
C ARG A 349 -14.53 -30.44 3.51
N ARG A 350 -15.57 -31.12 3.99
CA ARG A 350 -16.27 -32.15 3.23
C ARG A 350 -17.05 -31.57 2.05
N MET A 351 -17.69 -30.42 2.23
CA MET A 351 -18.44 -29.74 1.17
C MET A 351 -17.49 -29.18 0.09
N LEU A 352 -16.36 -28.57 0.48
CA LEU A 352 -15.30 -28.17 -0.44
C LEU A 352 -14.67 -29.39 -1.14
N GLY A 353 -14.46 -30.49 -0.43
CA GLY A 353 -13.98 -31.75 -1.02
C GLY A 353 -15.00 -32.39 -1.97
N ALA A 354 -16.30 -32.23 -1.73
CA ALA A 354 -17.35 -32.66 -2.64
C ALA A 354 -17.43 -31.75 -3.88
N GLY A 355 -17.37 -30.43 -3.71
CA GLY A 355 -17.32 -29.47 -4.82
C GLY A 355 -16.07 -29.62 -5.69
N ALA A 356 -14.91 -29.89 -5.08
CA ALA A 356 -13.68 -30.19 -5.82
C ALA A 356 -13.80 -31.50 -6.62
N ARG A 357 -14.42 -32.55 -6.05
CA ARG A 357 -14.67 -33.81 -6.76
C ARG A 357 -15.61 -33.64 -7.96
N ALA A 358 -16.58 -32.73 -7.87
CA ALA A 358 -17.45 -32.39 -9.00
C ALA A 358 -16.74 -31.50 -10.06
N GLY A 359 -15.87 -30.58 -9.65
CA GLY A 359 -15.20 -29.66 -10.57
C GLY A 359 -14.06 -30.29 -11.39
N VAL A 360 -13.33 -31.25 -10.83
CA VAL A 360 -12.19 -31.92 -11.48
C VAL A 360 -12.54 -32.60 -12.82
N PRO A 361 -13.61 -33.43 -12.93
CA PRO A 361 -13.95 -34.06 -14.20
C PRO A 361 -14.37 -33.06 -15.29
N LEU A 362 -14.99 -31.93 -14.90
CA LEU A 362 -15.38 -30.89 -15.85
C LEU A 362 -14.16 -30.17 -16.45
N VAL A 363 -13.17 -29.84 -15.60
CA VAL A 363 -11.92 -29.21 -16.05
C VAL A 363 -11.09 -30.19 -16.87
N LEU A 364 -11.04 -31.47 -16.48
CA LEU A 364 -10.34 -32.50 -17.22
C LEU A 364 -10.94 -32.71 -18.63
N ALA A 365 -12.28 -32.75 -18.73
CA ALA A 365 -12.98 -32.86 -20.01
C ALA A 365 -12.69 -31.66 -20.93
N ALA A 366 -12.69 -30.43 -20.37
CA ALA A 366 -12.35 -29.23 -21.12
C ALA A 366 -10.87 -29.23 -21.59
N LEU A 367 -9.96 -29.76 -20.78
CA LEU A 367 -8.54 -29.84 -21.13
C LEU A 367 -8.28 -30.88 -22.23
N VAL A 368 -8.97 -32.03 -22.19
CA VAL A 368 -8.92 -33.05 -23.24
C VAL A 368 -9.46 -32.50 -24.57
N ALA A 369 -10.57 -31.76 -24.54
CA ALA A 369 -11.11 -31.10 -25.73
C ALA A 369 -10.11 -30.11 -26.36
N MET A 370 -9.39 -29.33 -25.54
CA MET A 370 -8.37 -28.39 -26.04
C MET A 370 -7.11 -29.04 -26.63
N LEU A 371 -6.79 -30.30 -26.27
CA LEU A 371 -5.63 -31.00 -26.81
C LEU A 371 -5.92 -31.75 -28.13
N MET A 372 -7.18 -31.81 -28.57
CA MET A 372 -7.55 -32.55 -29.79
C MET A 372 -7.48 -31.64 -31.04
N PRO A 373 -6.86 -32.11 -32.15
CA PRO A 373 -6.72 -31.32 -33.37
C PRO A 373 -8.06 -31.09 -34.09
N ALA A 374 -8.21 -29.89 -34.66
CA ALA A 374 -9.50 -29.27 -35.02
C ALA A 374 -10.25 -29.85 -36.24
N GLU A 375 -9.78 -30.91 -36.89
CA GLU A 375 -10.38 -31.38 -38.17
C GLU A 375 -11.43 -32.49 -38.04
N GLY A 376 -11.85 -32.82 -36.81
CA GLY A 376 -13.03 -33.66 -36.54
C GLY A 376 -13.63 -33.50 -35.14
N GLY A 377 -13.13 -32.52 -34.36
CA GLY A 377 -13.30 -32.45 -32.90
C GLY A 377 -14.67 -32.01 -32.39
N ARG A 378 -15.48 -31.29 -33.17
CA ARG A 378 -16.70 -30.64 -32.65
C ARG A 378 -17.77 -31.60 -32.14
N PHE A 379 -17.87 -32.81 -32.70
CA PHE A 379 -18.79 -33.85 -32.20
C PHE A 379 -18.25 -34.51 -30.93
N LEU A 380 -16.95 -34.79 -30.89
CA LEU A 380 -16.29 -35.40 -29.74
C LEU A 380 -16.20 -34.45 -28.53
N ASP A 381 -16.07 -33.14 -28.78
CA ASP A 381 -16.14 -32.10 -27.75
C ASP A 381 -17.50 -32.11 -27.02
N GLY A 382 -18.59 -32.29 -27.77
CA GLY A 382 -19.94 -32.43 -27.22
C GLY A 382 -20.10 -33.70 -26.37
N VAL A 383 -19.54 -34.83 -26.82
CA VAL A 383 -19.58 -36.10 -26.09
C VAL A 383 -18.72 -36.05 -24.82
N ALA A 384 -17.53 -35.44 -24.89
CA ALA A 384 -16.65 -35.25 -23.73
C ALA A 384 -17.27 -34.30 -22.70
N ALA A 385 -17.92 -33.23 -23.14
CA ALA A 385 -18.66 -32.32 -22.26
C ALA A 385 -19.85 -33.04 -21.59
N ALA A 386 -20.63 -33.82 -22.35
CA ALA A 386 -21.74 -34.60 -21.81
C ALA A 386 -21.28 -35.67 -20.80
N ALA A 387 -20.18 -36.37 -21.06
CA ALA A 387 -19.57 -37.32 -20.13
C ALA A 387 -19.04 -36.64 -18.85
N GLY A 388 -18.53 -35.41 -18.97
CA GLY A 388 -18.14 -34.59 -17.82
C GLY A 388 -19.34 -34.24 -16.95
N PHE A 389 -20.48 -33.89 -17.54
CA PHE A 389 -21.72 -33.60 -16.79
C PHE A 389 -22.31 -34.85 -16.13
N THR A 390 -22.33 -36.01 -16.78
CA THR A 390 -22.87 -37.24 -16.16
C THR A 390 -22.01 -37.72 -14.98
N ALA A 391 -20.69 -37.56 -15.05
CA ALA A 391 -19.79 -37.86 -13.94
C ALA A 391 -19.95 -36.94 -12.73
N VAL A 392 -20.61 -35.78 -12.88
CA VAL A 392 -20.92 -34.86 -11.77
C VAL A 392 -22.22 -35.24 -11.05
N PHE A 393 -23.12 -35.95 -11.74
CA PHE A 393 -24.43 -36.36 -11.20
C PHE A 393 -24.52 -37.84 -10.79
N ALA A 394 -23.46 -38.63 -11.05
CA ALA A 394 -23.29 -40.00 -10.56
C ALA A 394 -22.56 -40.01 -9.20
#